data_AF-A0A4Z1SL68-F1
#
_entry.id   AF-A0A4Z1SL68-F1
#
_cell.length_a   1.000
_cell.length_b   1.000
_cell.length_c   1.000
_cell.angle_alpha   90.00
_cell.angle_beta   90.00
_cell.angle_gamma   90.00
#
_symmetry.space_group_name_H-M   'P 1'
#
loop_
_entity.id
_entity.type
_entity.pdbx_description
1 polymer ?
#
loop_
_entity_poly.entity_id
_entity_poly.type
_entity_poly.pdbx_seq_one_letter_code
_entity_poly.pdbx_strand_id
1 'polypeptide(L)'
;MARGPRKHLKRLNAPKHWLLDKMGGIWAPRPITGPHGLRECIPIVLIIRNRMRYAKTFREAALILREKNILVDGKPRMEPTFPVGFMDTFEIPKVQKLFRVLYDVKGRFTLVGIPRDEADFKLCRIQKVLTGEHGIPYLVTHDGRTVRYPHPDIKVSDTVKFNLKTGKIDESYSLTTGAPVYVTGGRNCGRIGRVEAVEKHDGAYTMVHMVDAEGTKFVTRIGNVFVIGKDAPVITIPGTQGIRPDIIKNRELRLRAIAKRGMVQ
;
A
#
# COMPACT_ATOMS: atom_id res chain seq x y z
N MET A 1 31.52 -5.67 -5.11
CA MET A 1 31.59 -6.91 -5.90
C MET A 1 30.21 -7.24 -6.46
N ALA A 2 30.13 -7.65 -7.73
CA ALA A 2 28.88 -7.91 -8.45
C ALA A 2 28.28 -9.32 -8.21
N ARG A 3 28.89 -10.12 -7.33
CA ARG A 3 28.52 -11.54 -7.14
C ARG A 3 27.63 -11.72 -5.91
N GLY A 4 26.46 -12.34 -6.10
CA GLY A 4 25.55 -12.76 -5.04
C GLY A 4 24.52 -11.72 -4.57
N PRO A 5 23.62 -12.12 -3.65
CA PRO A 5 22.58 -11.24 -3.12
C PRO A 5 23.19 -10.09 -2.32
N ARG A 6 22.88 -8.86 -2.74
CA ARG A 6 23.35 -7.66 -2.03
C ARG A 6 22.63 -7.54 -0.69
N LYS A 7 23.39 -7.54 0.42
CA LYS A 7 22.85 -7.39 1.79
C LYS A 7 22.66 -5.94 2.23
N HIS A 8 23.29 -4.99 1.53
CA HIS A 8 23.27 -3.57 1.91
C HIS A 8 22.51 -2.72 0.89
N LEU A 9 21.90 -1.63 1.36
CA LEU A 9 21.23 -0.62 0.53
C LEU A 9 21.85 0.75 0.83
N LYS A 10 22.53 1.35 -0.16
CA LYS A 10 23.02 2.72 -0.05
C LYS A 10 21.83 3.68 0.04
N ARG A 11 21.94 4.69 0.89
CA ARG A 11 20.84 5.64 1.16
C ARG A 11 20.42 6.41 -0.08
N LEU A 12 21.37 6.79 -0.92
CA LEU A 12 21.12 7.46 -2.21
C LEU A 12 20.33 6.58 -3.19
N ASN A 13 20.44 5.25 -3.07
CA ASN A 13 19.71 4.28 -3.89
C ASN A 13 18.43 3.78 -3.19
N ALA A 14 18.09 4.33 -2.02
CA ALA A 14 16.84 3.99 -1.36
C ALA A 14 15.64 4.50 -2.18
N PRO A 15 14.49 3.83 -2.12
CA PRO A 15 13.29 4.32 -2.79
C PRO A 15 12.91 5.73 -2.32
N LYS A 16 12.63 6.61 -3.28
CA LYS A 16 12.40 8.05 -3.03
C LYS A 16 11.19 8.30 -2.12
N HIS A 17 10.18 7.43 -2.16
CA HIS A 17 8.96 7.55 -1.37
C HIS A 17 9.18 7.30 0.14
N TRP A 18 10.33 6.78 0.55
CA TRP A 18 10.69 6.65 1.97
C TRP A 18 11.02 7.98 2.64
N LEU A 19 11.28 9.04 1.86
CA LEU A 19 11.64 10.38 2.36
C LEU A 19 12.84 10.35 3.32
N LEU A 20 13.85 9.55 2.97
CA LEU A 20 15.12 9.58 3.69
C LEU A 20 15.91 10.82 3.31
N ASP A 21 16.51 11.42 4.32
CA ASP A 21 17.45 12.51 4.16
C ASP A 21 18.77 12.02 3.58
N LYS A 22 19.49 12.89 2.87
CA LYS A 22 20.75 12.54 2.21
C LYS A 22 21.92 12.44 3.19
N MET A 23 21.89 13.19 4.29
CA MET A 23 23.04 13.37 5.20
C MET A 23 23.01 12.51 6.46
N GLY A 24 21.89 11.89 6.82
CA GLY A 24 21.71 11.11 8.05
C GLY A 24 22.34 9.71 8.03
N GLY A 25 23.38 9.53 7.20
CA GLY A 25 24.19 8.32 7.10
C GLY A 25 24.37 7.79 5.68
N ILE A 26 25.29 6.84 5.52
CA ILE A 26 25.64 6.25 4.21
C ILE A 26 24.61 5.19 3.77
N TRP A 27 23.99 4.52 4.73
CA TRP A 27 23.14 3.35 4.51
C TRP A 27 21.67 3.64 4.79
N ALA A 28 20.79 2.94 4.09
CA ALA A 28 19.36 2.84 4.39
C ALA A 28 19.04 1.42 4.91
N PRO A 29 18.00 1.26 5.73
CA PRO A 29 17.54 -0.07 6.13
C PRO A 29 17.10 -0.82 4.87
N ARG A 30 17.80 -1.91 4.55
CA ARG A 30 17.43 -2.77 3.43
C ARG A 30 16.28 -3.69 3.90
N PRO A 31 15.12 -3.69 3.25
CA PRO A 31 14.04 -4.61 3.58
C PRO A 31 14.48 -6.05 3.35
N ILE A 32 14.05 -6.96 4.22
CA ILE A 32 14.18 -8.40 3.95
C ILE A 32 13.27 -8.82 2.80
N THR A 33 13.53 -10.00 2.24
CA THR A 33 12.63 -10.66 1.29
C THR A 33 11.37 -11.11 2.04
N GLY A 34 10.27 -10.39 1.87
CA GLY A 34 9.00 -10.65 2.51
C GLY A 34 7.83 -10.52 1.53
N PRO A 35 6.62 -10.20 2.01
CA PRO A 35 5.40 -10.17 1.20
C PRO A 35 5.45 -9.17 0.03
N HIS A 36 6.10 -8.03 0.24
CA HIS A 36 6.11 -6.92 -0.72
C HIS A 36 7.49 -6.67 -1.32
N GLY A 37 7.52 -6.21 -2.57
CA GLY A 37 8.76 -5.87 -3.28
C GLY A 37 9.52 -4.71 -2.64
N LEU A 38 10.86 -4.68 -2.77
CA LEU A 38 11.72 -3.65 -2.15
C LEU A 38 11.31 -2.20 -2.48
N ARG A 39 10.80 -1.96 -3.70
CA ARG A 39 10.36 -0.63 -4.16
C ARG A 39 8.89 -0.33 -3.84
N GLU A 40 8.14 -1.31 -3.35
CA GLU A 40 6.70 -1.23 -3.07
C GLU A 40 6.41 -1.48 -1.57
N CYS A 41 7.44 -1.39 -0.73
CA CYS A 41 7.32 -1.51 0.71
C CYS A 41 8.00 -0.35 1.42
N ILE A 42 7.77 -0.27 2.73
CA ILE A 42 8.47 0.55 3.70
C ILE A 42 8.87 -0.35 4.89
N PRO A 43 10.16 -0.38 5.28
CA PRO A 43 10.59 -1.10 6.47
C PRO A 43 9.89 -0.60 7.75
N ILE A 44 9.52 -1.51 8.65
CA ILE A 44 8.89 -1.16 9.94
C ILE A 44 9.71 -0.11 10.70
N VAL A 45 11.04 -0.22 10.71
CA VAL A 45 11.91 0.76 11.37
C VAL A 45 11.70 2.19 10.87
N LEU A 46 11.38 2.38 9.58
CA LEU A 46 11.10 3.71 9.03
C LEU A 46 9.72 4.22 9.45
N ILE A 47 8.74 3.34 9.61
CA ILE A 47 7.42 3.68 10.15
C ILE A 47 7.58 4.20 11.58
N ILE A 48 8.22 3.43 12.47
CA ILE A 48 8.37 3.77 13.89
C ILE A 48 9.21 5.05 14.07
N ARG A 49 10.37 5.12 13.39
CA ARG A 49 11.36 6.19 13.60
C ARG A 49 11.02 7.48 12.84
N ASN A 50 10.77 7.39 11.53
CA ASN A 50 10.63 8.57 10.68
C ASN A 50 9.19 9.09 10.60
N ARG A 51 8.19 8.19 10.58
CA ARG A 51 6.77 8.58 10.43
C ARG A 51 6.13 8.88 11.78
N MET A 52 6.15 7.91 12.70
CA MET A 52 5.50 8.03 14.01
C MET A 52 6.36 8.73 15.07
N ARG A 53 7.70 8.72 14.89
CA ARG A 53 8.68 9.30 15.82
C ARG A 53 8.62 8.73 17.25
N TYR A 54 8.23 7.46 17.40
CA TYR A 54 8.28 6.75 18.69
C TYR A 54 9.69 6.31 19.07
N ALA A 55 10.58 6.18 18.10
CA ALA A 55 12.00 5.92 18.30
C ALA A 55 12.82 7.03 17.63
N LYS A 56 13.92 7.42 18.26
CA LYS A 56 14.92 8.32 17.68
C LYS A 56 15.99 7.54 16.92
N THR A 57 16.44 6.41 17.49
CA THR A 57 17.53 5.59 16.93
C THR A 57 17.03 4.27 16.36
N PHE A 58 17.88 3.60 15.56
CA PHE A 58 17.58 2.25 15.05
C PHE A 58 17.50 1.23 16.21
N ARG A 59 18.34 1.38 17.23
CA ARG A 59 18.38 0.49 18.40
C ARG A 59 17.08 0.55 19.19
N GLU A 60 16.55 1.75 19.45
CA GLU A 60 15.25 1.93 20.10
C GLU A 60 14.11 1.30 19.30
N ALA A 61 14.06 1.51 17.98
CA ALA A 61 13.04 0.89 17.14
C ALA A 61 13.12 -0.65 17.19
N ALA A 62 14.32 -1.22 17.22
CA ALA A 62 14.52 -2.66 17.37
C ALA A 62 14.09 -3.18 18.76
N LEU A 63 14.29 -2.41 19.83
CA LEU A 63 13.82 -2.75 21.18
C LEU A 63 12.29 -2.81 21.24
N ILE A 64 11.61 -1.81 20.69
CA ILE A 64 10.13 -1.77 20.63
C ILE A 64 9.58 -3.02 19.90
N LEU A 65 10.26 -3.47 18.85
CA LEU A 65 9.85 -4.65 18.07
C LEU A 65 10.12 -5.97 18.80
N ARG A 66 11.21 -6.06 19.56
CA ARG A 66 11.53 -7.25 20.37
C ARG A 66 10.50 -7.50 21.46
N GLU A 67 9.90 -6.45 22.00
CA GLU A 67 8.78 -6.53 22.95
C GLU A 67 7.47 -7.02 22.32
N LYS A 68 7.42 -7.29 21.00
CA LYS A 68 6.22 -7.73 20.26
C LYS A 68 5.05 -6.73 20.32
N ASN A 69 5.33 -5.45 20.58
CA ASN A 69 4.31 -4.39 20.70
C ASN A 69 3.75 -3.93 19.35
N ILE A 70 4.19 -4.51 18.24
CA ILE A 70 3.80 -4.13 16.88
C ILE A 70 3.30 -5.35 16.14
N LEU A 71 2.05 -5.26 15.71
CA LEU A 71 1.39 -6.27 14.91
C LEU A 71 1.25 -5.72 13.48
N VAL A 72 1.62 -6.55 12.50
CA VAL A 72 1.37 -6.28 11.09
C VAL A 72 0.48 -7.39 10.56
N ASP A 73 -0.65 -7.02 9.99
CA ASP A 73 -1.70 -7.96 9.56
C ASP A 73 -2.11 -8.93 10.70
N GLY A 74 -2.25 -8.42 11.92
CA GLY A 74 -2.60 -9.18 13.12
C GLY A 74 -1.50 -10.08 13.69
N LYS A 75 -0.30 -10.13 13.07
CA LYS A 75 0.81 -10.98 13.52
C LYS A 75 1.95 -10.14 14.10
N PRO A 76 2.51 -10.51 15.27
CA PRO A 76 3.64 -9.78 15.84
C PRO A 76 4.87 -9.91 14.95
N ARG A 77 5.51 -8.77 14.64
CA ARG A 77 6.73 -8.72 13.83
C ARG A 77 7.87 -8.15 14.64
N MET A 78 8.94 -8.93 14.80
CA MET A 78 10.14 -8.52 15.54
C MET A 78 11.22 -7.94 14.63
N GLU A 79 11.19 -8.27 13.34
CA GLU A 79 12.24 -7.90 12.38
C GLU A 79 12.15 -6.41 12.02
N PRO A 80 13.16 -5.57 12.33
CA PRO A 80 13.11 -4.13 12.06
C PRO A 80 13.00 -3.78 10.58
N THR A 81 13.52 -4.67 9.73
CA THR A 81 13.55 -4.49 8.28
C THR A 81 12.43 -5.23 7.56
N PHE A 82 11.40 -5.68 8.28
CA PHE A 82 10.24 -6.30 7.65
C PHE A 82 9.55 -5.35 6.66
N PRO A 83 9.28 -5.78 5.42
CA PRO A 83 8.66 -4.95 4.40
C PRO A 83 7.15 -4.87 4.61
N VAL A 84 6.68 -3.73 5.12
CA VAL A 84 5.25 -3.40 5.15
C VAL A 84 4.89 -2.72 3.84
N GLY A 85 3.85 -3.18 3.17
CA GLY A 85 3.45 -2.66 1.86
C GLY A 85 2.07 -2.05 1.85
N PHE A 86 1.54 -1.94 0.64
CA PHE A 86 0.21 -1.39 0.39
C PHE A 86 -0.88 -2.29 1.00
N MET A 87 -1.92 -1.68 1.57
CA MET A 87 -3.07 -2.32 2.24
C MET A 87 -2.78 -3.08 3.54
N ASP A 88 -1.52 -3.21 3.96
CA ASP A 88 -1.18 -3.84 5.24
C ASP A 88 -1.78 -3.07 6.41
N THR A 89 -2.28 -3.79 7.41
CA THR A 89 -2.70 -3.19 8.68
C THR A 89 -1.52 -3.17 9.64
N PHE A 90 -1.34 -2.02 10.31
CA PHE A 90 -0.27 -1.76 11.26
C PHE A 90 -0.89 -1.36 12.59
N GLU A 91 -0.76 -2.22 13.59
CA GLU A 91 -1.39 -2.06 14.89
C GLU A 91 -0.34 -1.97 16.00
N ILE A 92 -0.59 -1.06 16.95
CA ILE A 92 0.18 -0.92 18.18
C ILE A 92 -0.78 -1.15 19.36
N PRO A 93 -0.86 -2.37 19.92
CA PRO A 93 -1.83 -2.70 20.96
C PRO A 93 -1.72 -1.81 22.21
N LYS A 94 -0.48 -1.50 22.65
CA LYS A 94 -0.25 -0.65 23.83
C LYS A 94 -0.85 0.76 23.73
N VAL A 95 -0.90 1.32 22.52
CA VAL A 95 -1.41 2.68 22.27
C VAL A 95 -2.83 2.63 21.69
N GLN A 96 -3.37 1.43 21.44
CA GLN A 96 -4.66 1.19 20.78
C GLN A 96 -4.82 1.94 19.45
N LYS A 97 -3.71 2.14 18.73
CA LYS A 97 -3.71 2.81 17.42
C LYS A 97 -3.60 1.78 16.32
N LEU A 98 -4.53 1.88 15.38
CA LEU A 98 -4.60 1.04 14.19
C LEU A 98 -4.44 1.92 12.96
N PHE A 99 -3.58 1.47 12.06
CA PHE A 99 -3.29 2.17 10.83
C PHE A 99 -3.40 1.22 9.65
N ARG A 100 -3.78 1.73 8.49
CA ARG A 100 -3.57 1.07 7.19
C ARG A 100 -2.51 1.82 6.41
N VAL A 101 -1.61 1.07 5.79
CA VAL A 101 -0.56 1.65 4.95
C VAL A 101 -1.11 1.85 3.54
N LEU A 102 -1.32 3.11 3.17
CA LEU A 102 -1.83 3.51 1.86
C LEU A 102 -0.85 4.45 1.19
N TYR A 103 -1.11 4.78 -0.07
CA TYR A 103 -0.39 5.85 -0.74
C TYR A 103 -1.07 7.20 -0.47
N ASP A 104 -0.28 8.26 -0.53
CA ASP A 104 -0.74 9.61 -0.75
C ASP A 104 -0.71 9.89 -2.25
N VAL A 105 -1.41 10.92 -2.67
CA VAL A 105 -1.55 11.35 -4.07
C VAL A 105 -0.22 11.75 -4.74
N LYS A 106 0.83 11.92 -3.92
CA LYS A 106 2.21 12.12 -4.37
C LYS A 106 3.00 10.81 -4.53
N GLY A 107 2.38 9.66 -4.38
CA GLY A 107 3.00 8.32 -4.44
C GLY A 107 3.88 8.01 -3.24
N ARG A 108 3.50 8.46 -2.04
CA ARG A 108 4.27 8.25 -0.78
C ARG A 108 3.47 7.39 0.17
N PHE A 109 4.09 6.54 0.98
CA PHE A 109 3.36 5.82 2.02
C PHE A 109 2.88 6.77 3.13
N THR A 110 1.59 6.68 3.43
CA THR A 110 0.91 7.34 4.54
C THR A 110 0.22 6.30 5.41
N LEU A 111 0.16 6.62 6.70
CA LEU A 111 -0.50 5.80 7.71
C LEU A 111 -1.87 6.44 7.94
N VAL A 112 -2.92 5.78 7.48
CA VAL A 112 -4.30 6.24 7.68
C VAL A 112 -4.83 5.57 8.93
N GLY A 113 -5.33 6.34 9.89
CA GLY A 113 -5.98 5.77 11.07
C GLY A 113 -7.28 5.09 10.68
N ILE A 114 -7.51 3.88 11.17
CA ILE A 114 -8.69 3.07 10.84
C ILE A 114 -9.43 2.63 12.13
N PRO A 115 -10.76 2.40 12.06
CA PRO A 115 -11.49 1.76 13.15
C PRO A 115 -11.10 0.28 13.29
N ARG A 116 -11.43 -0.32 14.44
CA ARG A 116 -11.12 -1.74 14.73
C ARG A 116 -11.76 -2.71 13.73
N ASP A 117 -12.98 -2.43 13.30
CA ASP A 117 -13.71 -3.30 12.36
C ASP A 117 -13.00 -3.41 11.01
N GLU A 118 -12.37 -2.32 10.56
CA GLU A 118 -11.61 -2.28 9.31
C GLU A 118 -10.25 -2.98 9.44
N ALA A 119 -9.71 -3.11 10.65
CA ALA A 119 -8.43 -3.75 10.90
C ALA A 119 -8.50 -5.28 10.85
N ASP A 120 -9.69 -5.87 10.99
CA ASP A 120 -9.91 -7.32 10.95
C ASP A 120 -9.84 -7.88 9.52
N PHE A 121 -10.05 -7.04 8.51
CA PHE A 121 -9.94 -7.44 7.11
C PHE A 121 -8.88 -6.66 6.37
N LYS A 122 -8.51 -7.15 5.20
CA LYS A 122 -7.55 -6.56 4.29
C LYS A 122 -8.02 -6.76 2.85
N LEU A 123 -7.84 -5.75 2.01
CA LEU A 123 -8.03 -5.93 0.58
C LEU A 123 -6.76 -6.50 -0.05
N CYS A 124 -6.91 -7.58 -0.79
CA CYS A 124 -5.82 -8.24 -1.50
C CYS A 124 -6.15 -8.38 -2.98
N ARG A 125 -5.39 -7.70 -3.85
CA ARG A 125 -5.45 -7.95 -5.29
C ARG A 125 -4.87 -9.31 -5.64
N ILE A 126 -5.51 -10.00 -6.59
CA ILE A 126 -5.06 -11.28 -7.15
C ILE A 126 -4.09 -11.02 -8.29
N GLN A 127 -2.91 -11.66 -8.21
CA GLN A 127 -1.89 -11.63 -9.24
C GLN A 127 -1.97 -12.84 -10.17
N LYS A 128 -2.24 -14.02 -9.63
CA LYS A 128 -2.28 -15.27 -10.40
C LYS A 128 -3.38 -16.19 -9.86
N VAL A 129 -4.00 -16.92 -10.77
CA VAL A 129 -4.88 -18.05 -10.47
C VAL A 129 -4.21 -19.27 -11.07
N LEU A 130 -3.95 -20.28 -10.25
CA LEU A 130 -3.20 -21.47 -10.62
C LEU A 130 -3.90 -22.71 -10.06
N THR A 131 -3.63 -23.86 -10.68
CA THR A 131 -4.08 -25.16 -10.20
C THR A 131 -2.86 -25.91 -9.68
N GLY A 132 -2.94 -26.37 -8.43
CA GLY A 132 -1.88 -27.14 -7.78
C GLY A 132 -1.99 -28.63 -8.03
N GLU A 133 -1.17 -29.37 -7.30
CA GLU A 133 -1.25 -30.83 -7.24
C GLU A 133 -2.66 -31.28 -6.83
N HIS A 134 -3.09 -32.43 -7.34
CA HIS A 134 -4.44 -32.98 -7.16
C HIS A 134 -5.58 -32.09 -7.68
N GLY A 135 -5.30 -31.17 -8.60
CA GLY A 135 -6.33 -30.35 -9.23
C GLY A 135 -6.88 -29.24 -8.32
N ILE A 136 -6.17 -28.90 -7.23
CA ILE A 136 -6.65 -27.92 -6.25
C ILE A 136 -6.41 -26.49 -6.77
N PRO A 137 -7.44 -25.68 -7.05
CA PRO A 137 -7.25 -24.29 -7.45
C PRO A 137 -6.77 -23.44 -6.27
N TYR A 138 -5.82 -22.55 -6.53
CA TYR A 138 -5.34 -21.57 -5.57
C TYR A 138 -5.07 -20.20 -6.21
N LEU A 139 -5.31 -19.15 -5.43
CA LEU A 139 -5.00 -17.77 -5.79
C LEU A 139 -3.67 -17.36 -5.18
N VAL A 140 -2.93 -16.52 -5.88
CA VAL A 140 -1.77 -15.80 -5.36
C VAL A 140 -2.11 -14.31 -5.29
N THR A 141 -2.03 -13.73 -4.11
CA THR A 141 -2.29 -12.31 -3.88
C THR A 141 -1.03 -11.46 -4.02
N HIS A 142 -1.20 -10.14 -4.13
CA HIS A 142 -0.10 -9.18 -4.27
C HIS A 142 0.85 -9.14 -3.06
N ASP A 143 0.39 -9.51 -1.87
CA ASP A 143 1.19 -9.64 -0.65
C ASP A 143 1.78 -11.05 -0.48
N GLY A 144 1.77 -11.86 -1.54
CA GLY A 144 2.40 -13.18 -1.56
C GLY A 144 1.66 -14.26 -0.78
N ARG A 145 0.41 -14.04 -0.39
CA ARG A 145 -0.42 -15.08 0.24
C ARG A 145 -0.98 -16.01 -0.83
N THR A 146 -1.19 -17.26 -0.42
CA THR A 146 -1.90 -18.26 -1.22
C THR A 146 -3.21 -18.63 -0.55
N VAL A 147 -4.30 -18.61 -1.30
CA VAL A 147 -5.63 -19.01 -0.81
C VAL A 147 -6.12 -20.18 -1.66
N ARG A 148 -6.40 -21.30 -1.01
CA ARG A 148 -6.89 -22.53 -1.66
C ARG A 148 -8.42 -22.50 -1.78
N TYR A 149 -8.94 -23.20 -2.77
CA TYR A 149 -10.38 -23.33 -3.04
C TYR A 149 -11.10 -21.97 -3.17
N PRO A 150 -10.63 -21.07 -4.05
CA PRO A 150 -11.36 -19.85 -4.34
C PRO A 150 -12.67 -20.13 -5.09
N HIS A 151 -13.59 -19.18 -5.05
CA HIS A 151 -14.77 -19.22 -5.91
C HIS A 151 -14.34 -19.16 -7.40
N PRO A 152 -14.92 -19.97 -8.30
CA PRO A 152 -14.50 -20.04 -9.71
C PRO A 152 -14.59 -18.71 -10.48
N ASP A 153 -15.48 -17.80 -10.07
CA ASP A 153 -15.69 -16.52 -10.74
C ASP A 153 -14.55 -15.50 -10.52
N ILE A 154 -13.67 -15.78 -9.57
CA ILE A 154 -12.59 -14.86 -9.18
C ILE A 154 -11.49 -14.88 -10.25
N LYS A 155 -11.23 -13.73 -10.88
CA LYS A 155 -10.26 -13.60 -11.98
C LYS A 155 -8.99 -12.85 -11.56
N VAL A 156 -7.99 -12.91 -12.44
CA VAL A 156 -6.75 -12.14 -12.29
C VAL A 156 -7.07 -10.64 -12.35
N SER A 157 -6.46 -9.85 -11.47
CA SER A 157 -6.68 -8.40 -11.28
C SER A 157 -7.92 -7.99 -10.48
N ASP A 158 -8.74 -8.96 -10.06
CA ASP A 158 -9.78 -8.71 -9.07
C ASP A 158 -9.17 -8.54 -7.67
N THR A 159 -9.93 -7.93 -6.77
CA THR A 159 -9.54 -7.75 -5.37
C THR A 159 -10.44 -8.59 -4.47
N VAL A 160 -9.86 -9.26 -3.48
CA VAL A 160 -10.61 -10.00 -2.46
C VAL A 160 -10.50 -9.30 -1.10
N LYS A 161 -11.61 -9.30 -0.36
CA LYS A 161 -11.66 -8.95 1.06
C LYS A 161 -11.25 -10.18 1.86
N PHE A 162 -10.03 -10.13 2.37
CA PHE A 162 -9.41 -11.19 3.13
C PHE A 162 -9.54 -10.93 4.62
N ASN A 163 -10.11 -11.88 5.35
CA ASN A 163 -10.22 -11.79 6.80
C ASN A 163 -8.89 -12.21 7.44
N LEU A 164 -8.28 -11.31 8.22
CA LEU A 164 -6.95 -11.54 8.81
C LEU A 164 -6.98 -12.57 9.95
N LYS A 165 -8.12 -12.74 10.63
CA LYS A 165 -8.30 -13.69 11.73
C LYS A 165 -8.54 -15.11 11.22
N THR A 166 -9.50 -15.27 10.30
CA THR A 166 -9.91 -16.60 9.82
C THR A 166 -9.03 -17.09 8.66
N GLY A 167 -8.36 -16.18 7.95
CA GLY A 167 -7.56 -16.51 6.79
C GLY A 167 -8.39 -16.86 5.54
N LYS A 168 -9.69 -16.54 5.53
CA LYS A 168 -10.62 -16.82 4.43
C LYS A 168 -10.97 -15.55 3.66
N ILE A 169 -11.54 -15.76 2.46
CA ILE A 169 -12.10 -14.68 1.63
C ILE A 169 -13.55 -14.48 2.02
N ASP A 170 -13.92 -13.25 2.38
CA ASP A 170 -15.30 -12.89 2.71
C ASP A 170 -16.06 -12.41 1.46
N GLU A 171 -15.44 -11.53 0.68
CA GLU A 171 -16.04 -10.91 -0.50
C GLU A 171 -15.01 -10.75 -1.62
N SER A 172 -15.47 -10.70 -2.87
CA SER A 172 -14.64 -10.38 -4.04
C SER A 172 -15.19 -9.18 -4.82
N TYR A 173 -14.29 -8.38 -5.36
CA TYR A 173 -14.54 -7.18 -6.14
C TYR A 173 -13.87 -7.33 -7.51
N SER A 174 -14.70 -7.43 -8.55
CA SER A 174 -14.21 -7.59 -9.91
C SER A 174 -13.86 -6.25 -10.56
N LEU A 175 -12.88 -6.27 -11.46
CA LEU A 175 -12.50 -5.10 -12.25
C LEU A 175 -13.49 -4.90 -13.41
N THR A 176 -14.62 -4.25 -13.11
CA THR A 176 -15.63 -3.86 -14.10
C THR A 176 -15.64 -2.35 -14.35
N THR A 177 -16.24 -1.92 -15.46
CA THR A 177 -16.50 -0.52 -15.73
C THR A 177 -17.32 0.09 -14.59
N GLY A 178 -16.95 1.28 -14.13
CA GLY A 178 -17.57 1.99 -13.01
C GLY A 178 -16.97 1.68 -11.63
N ALA A 179 -16.21 0.60 -11.47
CA ALA A 179 -15.65 0.22 -10.18
C ALA A 179 -14.64 1.28 -9.66
N PRO A 180 -14.66 1.62 -8.35
CA PRO A 180 -13.66 2.50 -7.75
C PRO A 180 -12.32 1.78 -7.67
N VAL A 181 -11.29 2.44 -8.18
CA VAL A 181 -9.94 1.93 -8.32
C VAL A 181 -8.93 2.88 -7.69
N TYR A 182 -7.94 2.28 -7.05
CA TYR A 182 -6.78 2.92 -6.46
C TYR A 182 -5.54 2.62 -7.30
N VAL A 183 -4.75 3.64 -7.63
CA VAL A 183 -3.51 3.44 -8.40
C VAL A 183 -2.32 3.17 -7.47
N THR A 184 -1.66 2.03 -7.63
CA THR A 184 -0.54 1.62 -6.79
C THR A 184 0.84 1.97 -7.36
N GLY A 185 0.94 2.22 -8.67
CA GLY A 185 2.23 2.42 -9.35
C GLY A 185 2.23 3.49 -10.46
N GLY A 186 3.44 3.87 -10.89
CA GLY A 186 3.64 4.87 -11.95
C GLY A 186 3.43 6.32 -11.50
N ARG A 187 3.29 7.24 -12.47
CA ARG A 187 3.16 8.69 -12.20
C ARG A 187 1.87 9.06 -11.46
N ASN A 188 0.82 8.26 -11.64
CA ASN A 188 -0.51 8.46 -11.06
C ASN A 188 -0.71 7.72 -9.73
N CYS A 189 0.35 7.17 -9.13
CA CYS A 189 0.31 6.47 -7.84
C CYS A 189 -0.37 7.33 -6.75
N GLY A 190 -1.29 6.71 -6.00
CA GLY A 190 -2.07 7.35 -4.94
C GLY A 190 -3.33 8.08 -5.41
N ARG A 191 -3.63 8.06 -6.71
CA ARG A 191 -4.92 8.56 -7.22
C ARG A 191 -6.03 7.54 -7.09
N ILE A 192 -7.26 8.04 -6.93
CA ILE A 192 -8.48 7.21 -6.88
C ILE A 192 -9.47 7.73 -7.90
N GLY A 193 -9.90 6.84 -8.78
CA GLY A 193 -10.88 7.14 -9.82
C GLY A 193 -11.76 5.93 -10.12
N ARG A 194 -12.78 6.15 -10.95
CA ARG A 194 -13.63 5.08 -11.48
C ARG A 194 -13.14 4.66 -12.86
N VAL A 195 -13.27 3.37 -13.17
CA VAL A 195 -12.89 2.83 -14.49
C VAL A 195 -13.92 3.27 -15.54
N GLU A 196 -13.46 3.93 -16.60
CA GLU A 196 -14.30 4.21 -17.79
C GLU A 196 -14.17 3.08 -18.83
N ALA A 197 -12.94 2.70 -19.17
CA ALA A 197 -12.69 1.71 -20.21
C ALA A 197 -11.42 0.91 -19.93
N VAL A 198 -11.43 -0.35 -20.36
CA VAL A 198 -10.28 -1.25 -20.31
C VAL A 198 -9.90 -1.57 -21.75
N GLU A 199 -8.81 -0.98 -22.22
CA GLU A 199 -8.24 -1.21 -23.54
C GLU A 199 -7.28 -2.39 -23.49
N LYS A 200 -7.67 -3.47 -24.15
CA LYS A 200 -6.84 -4.66 -24.29
C LYS A 200 -5.95 -4.52 -25.52
N HIS A 201 -4.65 -4.70 -25.31
CA HIS A 201 -3.66 -4.78 -26.37
C HIS A 201 -3.01 -6.16 -26.30
N ASP A 202 -3.23 -6.99 -27.32
CA ASP A 202 -2.66 -8.33 -27.36
C ASP A 202 -1.14 -8.24 -27.52
N GLY A 203 -0.41 -8.99 -26.68
CA GLY A 203 1.06 -8.95 -26.62
C GLY A 203 1.66 -7.72 -25.92
N ALA A 204 0.84 -6.75 -25.50
CA ALA A 204 1.28 -5.57 -24.75
C ALA A 204 0.53 -5.39 -23.43
N TYR A 205 0.81 -4.29 -22.73
CA TYR A 205 0.12 -3.99 -21.47
C TYR A 205 -1.29 -3.50 -21.75
N THR A 206 -2.29 -4.13 -21.13
CA THR A 206 -3.66 -3.61 -21.06
C THR A 206 -3.67 -2.26 -20.35
N MET A 207 -4.30 -1.27 -20.98
CA MET A 207 -4.44 0.09 -20.48
C MET A 207 -5.84 0.28 -19.89
N VAL A 208 -5.91 1.00 -18.77
CA VAL A 208 -7.15 1.28 -18.05
C VAL A 208 -7.32 2.78 -17.97
N HIS A 209 -8.40 3.26 -18.58
CA HIS A 209 -8.84 4.65 -18.54
C HIS A 209 -9.69 4.87 -17.31
N MET A 210 -9.38 5.92 -16.55
CA MET A 210 -10.04 6.24 -15.29
C MET A 210 -10.34 7.72 -15.19
N VAL A 211 -11.35 8.03 -14.38
CA VAL A 211 -11.76 9.40 -14.06
C VAL A 211 -11.80 9.59 -12.55
N ASP A 212 -11.06 10.59 -12.07
CA ASP A 212 -11.08 11.03 -10.68
C ASP A 212 -12.44 11.68 -10.34
N ALA A 213 -12.75 11.86 -9.06
CA ALA A 213 -13.97 12.53 -8.62
C ALA A 213 -14.12 13.99 -9.13
N GLU A 214 -13.01 14.68 -9.44
CA GLU A 214 -13.01 16.03 -10.05
C GLU A 214 -13.14 15.98 -11.60
N GLY A 215 -13.38 14.82 -12.21
CA GLY A 215 -13.53 14.68 -13.67
C GLY A 215 -12.22 14.65 -14.45
N THR A 216 -11.07 14.66 -13.78
CA THR A 216 -9.76 14.53 -14.45
C THR A 216 -9.57 13.11 -14.97
N LYS A 217 -9.38 12.98 -16.29
CA LYS A 217 -9.11 11.69 -16.93
C LYS A 217 -7.62 11.36 -16.89
N PHE A 218 -7.30 10.09 -16.63
CA PHE A 218 -5.93 9.59 -16.70
C PHE A 218 -5.90 8.09 -16.99
N VAL A 219 -4.76 7.63 -17.49
CA VAL A 219 -4.58 6.24 -17.94
C VAL A 219 -3.46 5.57 -17.16
N THR A 220 -3.63 4.30 -16.82
CA THR A 220 -2.57 3.48 -16.24
C THR A 220 -2.61 2.06 -16.77
N ARG A 221 -1.54 1.28 -16.54
CA ARG A 221 -1.51 -0.14 -16.87
C ARG A 221 -2.37 -0.92 -15.88
N ILE A 222 -3.00 -2.01 -16.34
CA ILE A 222 -3.79 -2.90 -15.48
C ILE A 222 -3.02 -3.41 -14.26
N GLY A 223 -1.68 -3.59 -14.36
CA GLY A 223 -0.83 -3.99 -13.22
C GLY A 223 -0.74 -2.98 -12.08
N ASN A 224 -1.07 -1.70 -12.33
CA ASN A 224 -1.01 -0.63 -11.34
C ASN A 224 -2.39 -0.26 -10.76
N VAL A 225 -3.44 -0.96 -11.17
CA VAL A 225 -4.85 -0.71 -10.79
C VAL A 225 -5.23 -1.61 -9.63
N PHE A 226 -5.86 -1.09 -8.59
CA PHE A 226 -6.31 -1.88 -7.45
C PHE A 226 -7.77 -1.57 -7.15
N VAL A 227 -8.67 -2.54 -7.30
CA VAL A 227 -10.11 -2.33 -7.02
C VAL A 227 -10.33 -2.21 -5.52
N ILE A 228 -11.06 -1.18 -5.08
CA ILE A 228 -11.30 -0.89 -3.65
C ILE A 228 -12.75 -1.09 -3.20
N GLY A 229 -13.64 -1.50 -4.10
CA GLY A 229 -15.05 -1.79 -3.82
C GLY A 229 -15.86 -2.01 -5.09
N LYS A 230 -17.19 -2.14 -4.94
CA LYS A 230 -18.14 -2.25 -6.07
C LYS A 230 -18.57 -0.87 -6.57
N ASP A 231 -19.32 -0.13 -5.74
CA ASP A 231 -19.79 1.23 -6.08
C ASP A 231 -19.09 2.31 -5.24
N ALA A 232 -18.84 1.96 -3.97
CA ALA A 232 -18.19 2.78 -2.97
C ALA A 232 -16.93 2.07 -2.44
N PRO A 233 -15.92 2.84 -1.98
CA PRO A 233 -14.74 2.29 -1.36
C PRO A 233 -15.10 1.59 -0.05
N VAL A 234 -14.63 0.35 0.12
CA VAL A 234 -14.83 -0.45 1.34
C VAL A 234 -13.86 -0.02 2.45
N ILE A 235 -12.85 0.75 2.09
CA ILE A 235 -11.76 1.16 2.97
C ILE A 235 -11.79 2.65 3.25
N THR A 236 -11.27 3.04 4.41
CA THR A 236 -11.06 4.45 4.75
C THR A 236 -9.98 5.04 3.85
N ILE A 237 -10.36 6.03 3.06
CA ILE A 237 -9.47 6.73 2.12
C ILE A 237 -8.68 7.83 2.87
N PRO A 238 -7.41 8.11 2.50
CA PRO A 238 -6.69 9.27 3.02
C PRO A 238 -7.47 10.58 2.83
N GLY A 239 -7.27 11.58 3.70
CA GLY A 239 -8.04 12.83 3.69
C GLY A 239 -8.00 13.66 2.39
N THR A 240 -7.10 13.34 1.45
CA THR A 240 -7.06 13.92 0.09
C THR A 240 -8.00 13.24 -0.91
N GLN A 241 -8.75 12.22 -0.49
CA GLN A 241 -9.70 11.43 -1.28
C GLN A 241 -9.12 10.81 -2.57
N GLY A 242 -7.79 10.77 -2.71
CA GLY A 242 -7.14 10.31 -3.94
C GLY A 242 -7.13 11.35 -5.07
N ILE A 243 -7.54 12.59 -4.82
CA ILE A 243 -7.60 13.63 -5.84
C ILE A 243 -6.24 14.34 -5.93
N ARG A 244 -5.65 14.38 -7.12
CA ARG A 244 -4.37 15.09 -7.34
C ARG A 244 -4.63 16.50 -7.81
N PRO A 245 -4.47 17.52 -6.94
CA PRO A 245 -4.55 18.89 -7.39
C PRO A 245 -3.41 19.18 -8.37
N ASP A 246 -3.72 20.04 -9.33
CA ASP A 246 -2.71 20.59 -10.21
C ASP A 246 -1.67 21.42 -9.43
N ILE A 247 -0.51 21.67 -10.04
CA ILE A 247 0.64 22.31 -9.39
C ILE A 247 0.27 23.69 -8.84
N ILE A 248 -0.52 24.47 -9.58
CA ILE A 248 -0.97 25.81 -9.19
C ILE A 248 -1.92 25.71 -7.98
N LYS A 249 -2.97 24.88 -8.08
CA LYS A 249 -3.93 24.63 -6.98
C LYS A 249 -3.21 24.12 -5.72
N ASN A 250 -2.21 23.26 -5.86
CA ASN A 250 -1.41 22.77 -4.74
C ASN A 250 -0.57 23.88 -4.10
N ARG A 251 0.02 24.79 -4.90
CA ARG A 251 0.74 25.95 -4.38
C ARG A 251 -0.19 26.84 -3.55
N GLU A 252 -1.37 27.15 -4.06
CA GLU A 252 -2.36 27.97 -3.34
C GLU A 252 -2.82 27.31 -2.05
N LEU A 253 -3.15 26.01 -2.06
CA LEU A 253 -3.51 25.28 -0.85
C LEU A 253 -2.41 25.31 0.20
N ARG A 254 -1.14 25.25 -0.22
CA ARG A 254 0.00 25.36 0.69
C ARG A 254 0.15 26.77 1.27
N LEU A 255 -0.01 27.81 0.45
CA LEU A 255 0.03 29.20 0.92
C LEU A 255 -1.11 29.47 1.91
N ARG A 256 -2.33 29.03 1.62
CA ARG A 256 -3.48 29.12 2.53
C ARG A 256 -3.22 28.36 3.84
N ALA A 257 -2.64 27.17 3.78
CA ALA A 257 -2.30 26.40 4.97
C ALA A 257 -1.20 27.06 5.82
N ILE A 258 -0.22 27.72 5.19
CA ILE A 258 0.81 28.50 5.89
C ILE A 258 0.20 29.73 6.54
N ALA A 259 -0.61 30.50 5.80
CA ALA A 259 -1.31 31.68 6.32
C ALA A 259 -2.20 31.33 7.52
N LYS A 260 -2.97 30.22 7.42
CA LYS A 260 -3.80 29.73 8.52
C LYS A 260 -2.99 29.32 9.75
N ARG A 261 -1.76 28.80 9.58
CA ARG A 261 -0.88 28.50 10.72
C ARG A 261 -0.25 29.74 11.33
N GLY A 262 0.06 30.74 10.52
CA GLY A 262 0.60 32.04 10.97
C GLY A 262 -0.42 32.90 11.72
N MET A 263 -1.72 32.73 11.45
CA MET A 263 -2.81 33.40 12.18
C MET A 263 -3.16 32.74 13.53
N VAL A 264 -2.55 31.60 13.86
CA VAL A 264 -2.79 30.84 15.10
C VAL A 264 -1.62 31.01 16.09
N GLN A 265 -0.78 32.04 15.89
CA GLN A 265 0.21 32.51 16.86
C GLN A 265 -0.19 33.84 17.44
#